data_AF-A0A519W1R2-F1
#
_entry.id   AF-A0A519W1R2-F1
#
_cell.length_a   1.000
_cell.length_b   1.000
_cell.length_c   1.000
_cell.angle_alpha   90.00
_cell.angle_beta   90.00
_cell.angle_gamma   90.00
#
_symmetry.space_group_name_H-M   'P 1'
#
loop_
_entity.id
_entity.type
_entity.pdbx_description
1 polymer ?
#
loop_
_entity_poly.entity_id
_entity_poly.type
_entity_poly.pdbx_seq_one_letter_code
_entity_poly.pdbx_strand_id
1 'polypeptide(L)'
;MPIIYNKNVDEHSVLAIWKIEETEAEMLAGLQLKQHELDVISTLNNGKRLLHWLSTRLLLRTMLNTKEYIDCQFDEDGKPYLTNFDYQISLSHSYDYAAVMISKKDAVGVDIELIKHKIKSIRHKF
;
A
#
# COMPACT_ATOMS: atom_id res chain seq x y z
N MET A 1 -9.79 -13.01 -6.46
CA MET A 1 -9.07 -12.63 -5.22
C MET A 1 -7.73 -12.06 -5.64
N PRO A 2 -7.48 -10.78 -5.37
CA PRO A 2 -6.36 -10.01 -5.93
C PRO A 2 -5.06 -10.05 -5.08
N ILE A 3 -5.12 -10.61 -3.87
CA ILE A 3 -3.92 -10.97 -3.10
C ILE A 3 -3.22 -12.13 -3.81
N ILE A 4 -2.03 -11.86 -4.33
CA ILE A 4 -1.20 -12.83 -5.04
C ILE A 4 -0.12 -13.46 -4.16
N TYR A 5 0.17 -12.84 -3.02
CA TYR A 5 1.15 -13.32 -2.06
C TYR A 5 0.72 -12.96 -0.65
N ASN A 6 0.83 -13.91 0.27
CA ASN A 6 0.62 -13.70 1.69
C ASN A 6 1.57 -14.63 2.46
N LYS A 7 2.37 -14.07 3.36
CA LYS A 7 3.37 -14.81 4.13
C LYS A 7 3.49 -14.24 5.55
N ASN A 8 3.44 -15.12 6.53
CA ASN A 8 3.93 -14.83 7.88
C ASN A 8 5.46 -14.73 7.81
N VAL A 9 5.99 -13.53 8.06
CA VAL A 9 7.45 -13.30 8.10
C VAL A 9 8.02 -13.84 9.40
N ASP A 10 7.27 -13.69 10.49
CA ASP A 10 7.55 -14.22 11.83
C ASP A 10 6.22 -14.46 12.58
N GLU A 11 6.27 -14.67 13.90
CA GLU A 11 5.10 -14.93 14.75
C GLU A 11 4.13 -13.75 14.90
N HIS A 12 4.59 -12.53 14.60
CA HIS A 12 3.87 -11.28 14.82
C HIS A 12 3.65 -10.46 13.55
N SER A 13 4.37 -10.77 12.47
CA SER A 13 4.43 -9.97 11.26
C SER A 13 3.93 -10.74 10.02
N VAL A 14 3.04 -10.11 9.26
CA VAL A 14 2.48 -10.66 8.02
C VAL A 14 2.75 -9.69 6.87
N LEU A 15 3.20 -10.24 5.75
CA LEU A 15 3.41 -9.53 4.48
C LEU A 15 2.39 -10.02 3.46
N ALA A 16 1.73 -9.09 2.76
CA ALA A 16 0.91 -9.43 1.62
C ALA A 16 1.19 -8.51 0.42
N ILE A 17 0.95 -9.05 -0.78
CA ILE A 17 1.08 -8.35 -2.06
C ILE A 17 -0.24 -8.49 -2.82
N TRP A 18 -0.73 -7.36 -3.31
CA TRP A 18 -1.94 -7.21 -4.11
C TRP A 18 -1.57 -6.83 -5.54
N LYS A 19 -2.16 -7.50 -6.52
CA LYS A 19 -2.08 -7.10 -7.93
C LYS A 19 -3.26 -6.19 -8.25
N ILE A 20 -2.98 -4.99 -8.72
CA ILE A 20 -3.96 -3.95 -9.01
C ILE A 20 -4.63 -4.26 -10.34
N GLU A 21 -5.85 -4.79 -10.28
CA GLU A 21 -6.66 -5.10 -11.46
C GLU A 21 -8.04 -4.42 -11.41
N GLU A 22 -8.43 -3.94 -10.23
CA GLU A 22 -9.69 -3.26 -10.00
C GLU A 22 -9.70 -1.81 -10.51
N THR A 23 -10.90 -1.36 -10.84
CA THR A 23 -11.18 0.04 -11.13
C THR A 23 -11.20 0.87 -9.86
N GLU A 24 -11.01 2.18 -10.01
CA GLU A 24 -11.11 3.15 -8.91
C GLU A 24 -12.43 3.02 -8.14
N ALA A 25 -13.56 2.89 -8.86
CA ALA A 25 -14.89 2.76 -8.26
C ALA A 25 -15.03 1.50 -7.40
N GLU A 26 -14.49 0.36 -7.85
CA GLU A 26 -14.50 -0.89 -7.07
C GLU A 26 -13.65 -0.77 -5.81
N MET A 27 -12.48 -0.12 -5.89
CA MET A 27 -11.64 0.09 -4.72
C MET A 27 -12.28 1.04 -3.71
N LEU A 28 -12.89 2.13 -4.19
CA LEU A 28 -13.59 3.09 -3.34
C LEU A 28 -14.78 2.43 -2.61
N ALA A 29 -15.51 1.54 -3.26
CA ALA A 29 -16.62 0.81 -2.65
C ALA A 29 -16.18 -0.10 -1.49
N GLY A 30 -14.91 -0.53 -1.47
CA GLY A 30 -14.34 -1.35 -0.41
C GLY A 30 -13.81 -0.57 0.80
N LEU A 31 -13.78 0.76 0.73
CA LEU A 31 -13.17 1.62 1.74
C LEU A 31 -14.21 2.45 2.52
N GLN A 32 -13.83 2.78 3.75
CA GLN A 32 -14.52 3.77 4.58
C GLN A 32 -13.61 4.99 4.62
N LEU A 33 -14.03 6.09 4.01
CA LEU A 33 -13.21 7.30 3.84
C LEU A 33 -13.83 8.45 4.63
N LYS A 34 -13.00 9.19 5.37
CA LYS A 34 -13.37 10.49 5.93
C LYS A 34 -12.85 11.63 5.03
N GLN A 35 -13.15 12.86 5.45
CA GLN A 35 -12.88 14.06 4.66
C GLN A 35 -11.38 14.21 4.33
N HIS A 36 -10.48 13.94 5.27
CA HIS A 36 -9.05 14.13 5.02
C HIS A 36 -8.51 13.15 3.97
N GLU A 37 -9.03 11.92 3.89
CA GLU A 37 -8.67 10.98 2.83
C GLU A 37 -9.29 11.38 1.49
N LEU A 38 -10.51 11.91 1.49
CA LEU A 38 -11.12 12.47 0.27
C LEU A 38 -10.31 13.66 -0.24
N ASP A 39 -9.80 14.51 0.65
CA ASP A 39 -8.91 15.61 0.30
C ASP A 39 -7.62 15.07 -0.32
N VAL A 40 -6.98 14.05 0.27
CA VAL A 40 -5.82 13.37 -0.32
C VAL A 40 -6.15 12.81 -1.70
N ILE A 41 -7.26 12.07 -1.85
CA ILE A 41 -7.71 11.53 -3.14
C ILE A 41 -7.87 12.65 -4.17
N SER A 42 -8.44 13.79 -3.80
CA SER A 42 -8.61 14.93 -4.70
C SER A 42 -7.27 15.55 -5.17
N THR A 43 -6.21 15.45 -4.36
CA THR A 43 -4.86 15.88 -4.75
C THR A 43 -4.14 14.87 -5.64
N LEU A 44 -4.50 13.59 -5.52
CA LEU A 44 -3.98 12.49 -6.31
C LEU A 44 -4.77 12.42 -7.63
N ASN A 45 -4.39 13.26 -8.61
CA ASN A 45 -4.95 13.27 -9.97
C ASN A 45 -5.30 11.86 -10.50
N ASN A 46 -6.41 11.74 -11.23
CA ASN A 46 -6.89 10.49 -11.82
C ASN A 46 -5.75 9.77 -12.59
N GLY A 47 -5.34 8.61 -12.08
CA GLY A 47 -4.26 7.83 -12.68
C GLY A 47 -3.64 6.81 -11.73
N LYS A 48 -2.43 6.34 -12.07
CA LYS A 48 -1.77 5.25 -11.34
C LYS A 48 -1.52 5.55 -9.86
N ARG A 49 -1.19 6.80 -9.50
CA ARG A 49 -0.93 7.18 -8.10
C ARG A 49 -2.17 7.03 -7.21
N LEU A 50 -3.35 7.37 -7.72
CA LEU A 50 -4.60 7.16 -7.00
C LEU A 50 -4.87 5.67 -6.80
N LEU A 51 -4.70 4.85 -7.85
CA LEU A 51 -4.83 3.40 -7.74
C LEU A 51 -3.82 2.78 -6.76
N HIS A 52 -2.58 3.27 -6.73
CA HIS A 52 -1.58 2.85 -5.73
C HIS A 52 -2.00 3.20 -4.32
N TRP A 53 -2.50 4.41 -4.10
CA TRP A 53 -2.97 4.83 -2.79
C TRP A 53 -4.16 3.99 -2.33
N LEU A 54 -5.18 3.83 -3.18
CA LEU A 54 -6.38 3.05 -2.89
C LEU A 54 -6.07 1.57 -2.63
N SER A 55 -5.22 0.96 -3.46
CA SER A 55 -4.85 -0.46 -3.31
C SER A 55 -4.10 -0.75 -2.02
N THR A 56 -3.19 0.12 -1.58
CA THR A 56 -2.53 -0.07 -0.26
C THR A 56 -3.53 0.01 0.89
N ARG A 57 -4.51 0.92 0.83
CA ARG A 57 -5.57 1.05 1.85
C ARG A 57 -6.50 -0.16 1.86
N LEU A 58 -6.87 -0.65 0.68
CA LEU A 58 -7.76 -1.81 0.55
C LEU A 58 -7.06 -3.10 0.98
N LEU A 59 -5.77 -3.27 0.63
CA LEU A 59 -4.97 -4.39 1.09
C LEU A 59 -4.80 -4.37 2.61
N LEU A 60 -4.45 -3.21 3.20
CA LEU A 60 -4.37 -3.02 4.64
C LEU A 60 -5.68 -3.43 5.33
N ARG A 61 -6.84 -2.97 4.82
CA ARG A 61 -8.15 -3.35 5.34
C ARG A 61 -8.40 -4.85 5.26
N THR A 62 -8.03 -5.46 4.13
CA THR A 62 -8.18 -6.91 3.91
C THR A 62 -7.34 -7.70 4.91
N MET A 63 -6.11 -7.26 5.19
CA MET A 63 -5.22 -7.91 6.16
C MET A 63 -5.69 -7.73 7.62
N LEU A 64 -6.20 -6.55 7.98
CA LEU A 64 -6.76 -6.31 9.31
C LEU A 64 -8.10 -7.04 9.53
N ASN A 65 -8.78 -7.41 8.43
CA ASN A 65 -10.07 -8.10 8.44
C ASN A 65 -11.07 -7.48 9.43
N THR A 66 -11.21 -6.15 9.36
CA THR A 66 -12.04 -5.38 10.28
C THR A 66 -13.20 -4.69 9.56
N LYS A 67 -14.29 -4.49 10.30
CA LYS A 67 -15.43 -3.67 9.87
C LYS A 67 -15.30 -2.22 10.31
N GLU A 68 -14.39 -1.95 11.25
CA GLU A 68 -14.14 -0.63 11.78
C GLU A 68 -13.43 0.25 10.75
N TYR A 69 -13.53 1.56 10.96
CA TYR A 69 -12.79 2.55 10.21
C TYR A 69 -11.30 2.39 10.51
N ILE A 70 -10.42 2.56 9.51
CA ILE A 70 -8.97 2.44 9.67
C ILE A 70 -8.37 3.81 9.39
N ASP A 71 -7.87 4.46 10.43
CA ASP A 71 -7.29 5.78 10.33
C ASP A 71 -5.78 5.68 10.07
N CYS A 72 -5.40 5.57 8.80
CA CYS A 72 -4.01 5.45 8.37
C CYS A 72 -3.43 6.81 7.98
N GLN A 73 -2.63 7.38 8.88
CA GLN A 73 -1.95 8.66 8.71
C GLN A 73 -0.45 8.47 8.46
N PHE A 74 0.24 9.56 8.17
CA PHE A 74 1.69 9.61 7.97
C PHE A 74 2.30 10.62 8.92
N ASP A 75 3.46 10.31 9.49
CA ASP A 75 4.21 11.24 10.34
C ASP A 75 5.03 12.25 9.49
N GLU A 76 5.82 13.10 10.17
CA GLU A 76 6.65 14.12 9.53
C GLU A 76 7.72 13.53 8.60
N ASP A 77 8.15 12.29 8.85
CA ASP A 77 9.13 11.56 8.04
C ASP A 77 8.45 10.73 6.93
N GLY A 78 7.12 10.78 6.82
CA GLY A 78 6.34 10.05 5.83
C GLY A 78 6.13 8.56 6.18
N LYS A 79 6.38 8.15 7.43
CA LYS A 79 6.12 6.79 7.90
C LYS A 79 4.63 6.61 8.18
N PRO A 80 3.98 5.56 7.64
CA PRO A 80 2.57 5.30 7.90
C PRO A 80 2.36 4.75 9.31
N TYR A 81 1.28 5.19 9.97
CA TYR A 81 0.85 4.66 11.26
C TYR A 81 -0.69 4.64 11.36
N LEU A 82 -1.22 3.80 12.25
CA LEU A 82 -2.65 3.70 12.52
C LEU A 82 -2.97 4.44 13.82
N THR A 83 -3.91 5.38 13.80
CA THR A 83 -4.25 6.14 15.02
C THR A 83 -5.18 5.36 15.96
N ASN A 84 -5.91 4.39 15.41
CA ASN A 84 -6.95 3.65 16.11
C ASN A 84 -6.68 2.15 16.25
N PHE A 85 -5.52 1.68 15.80
CA PHE A 85 -5.07 0.31 16.01
C PHE A 85 -3.61 0.28 16.44
N ASP A 86 -3.27 -0.61 17.38
CA ASP A 86 -1.89 -0.83 17.82
C ASP A 86 -1.18 -1.84 16.91
N TYR A 87 -0.90 -1.42 15.68
CA TYR A 87 -0.10 -2.17 14.72
C TYR A 87 1.00 -1.30 14.12
N GLN A 88 2.17 -1.89 13.96
CA GLN A 88 3.24 -1.34 13.14
C GLN A 88 2.96 -1.71 11.68
N ILE A 89 2.97 -0.72 10.78
CA ILE A 89 2.65 -0.95 9.37
C ILE A 89 3.74 -0.39 8.46
N SER A 90 3.85 -0.97 7.28
CA SER A 90 4.61 -0.42 6.17
C SER A 90 3.86 -0.66 4.86
N LEU A 91 3.87 0.35 4.00
CA LEU A 91 3.16 0.38 2.73
C LEU A 91 4.18 0.65 1.62
N SER A 92 4.15 -0.15 0.56
CA SER A 92 4.91 0.13 -0.67
C SER A 92 4.07 -0.23 -1.89
N HIS A 93 4.42 0.32 -3.04
CA HIS A 93 3.73 0.06 -4.29
C HIS A 93 4.70 0.24 -5.47
N SER A 94 4.53 -0.58 -6.50
CA SER A 94 5.30 -0.46 -7.72
C SER A 94 4.54 -1.04 -8.90
N TYR A 95 4.55 -0.31 -10.01
CA TYR A 95 3.89 -0.69 -11.26
C TYR A 95 2.40 -1.01 -11.07
N ASP A 96 2.00 -2.27 -11.13
CA ASP A 96 0.61 -2.70 -10.94
C ASP A 96 0.48 -3.56 -9.65
N TYR A 97 1.33 -3.30 -8.66
CA TYR A 97 1.37 -4.01 -7.38
C TYR A 97 1.38 -3.06 -6.18
N ALA A 98 0.72 -3.47 -5.12
CA ALA A 98 0.80 -2.88 -3.79
C ALA A 98 1.25 -3.93 -2.77
N ALA A 99 2.06 -3.53 -1.80
CA ALA A 99 2.55 -4.38 -0.72
C ALA A 99 2.26 -3.73 0.62
N VAL A 100 1.80 -4.54 1.58
CA VAL A 100 1.55 -4.11 2.95
C VAL A 100 2.14 -5.14 3.89
N MET A 101 2.85 -4.65 4.90
CA MET A 101 3.31 -5.44 6.02
C MET A 101 2.71 -4.89 7.31
N ILE A 102 2.23 -5.79 8.17
CA ILE A 102 1.63 -5.46 9.46
C ILE A 102 2.33 -6.29 10.53
N SER A 103 2.69 -5.67 11.65
CA SER A 103 3.20 -6.35 12.84
C SER A 103 2.51 -5.89 14.11
N LYS A 104 2.31 -6.82 15.04
CA LYS A 104 1.75 -6.56 16.38
C LYS A 104 2.77 -6.05 17.39
N LYS A 105 4.07 -6.08 17.06
CA LYS A 105 5.12 -5.91 18.06
C LYS A 105 6.26 -5.02 17.57
N ASP A 106 6.86 -5.38 16.45
CA ASP A 106 8.11 -4.79 15.99
C ASP A 106 7.87 -3.82 14.83
N ALA A 107 8.71 -2.80 14.71
CA ALA A 107 8.67 -1.92 13.56
C ALA A 107 8.98 -2.72 12.28
N VAL A 108 8.19 -2.51 11.23
CA VAL A 108 8.30 -3.23 9.96
C VAL A 108 8.56 -2.29 8.79
N GLY A 109 9.19 -2.85 7.75
CA GLY A 109 9.46 -2.18 6.49
C GLY A 109 9.23 -3.14 5.33
N VAL A 110 8.50 -2.71 4.32
CA VAL A 110 8.36 -3.42 3.04
C VAL A 110 8.69 -2.48 1.90
N ASP A 111 9.42 -2.98 0.92
CA ASP A 111 9.64 -2.28 -0.34
C ASP A 111 9.46 -3.24 -1.51
N ILE A 112 8.79 -2.77 -2.57
CA ILE A 112 8.56 -3.53 -3.79
C ILE A 112 8.95 -2.67 -4.99
N GLU A 113 9.83 -3.19 -5.83
CA GLU A 113 10.27 -2.51 -7.05
C GLU A 113 10.17 -3.43 -8.26
N LEU A 114 9.78 -2.86 -9.41
CA LEU A 114 9.82 -3.58 -10.68
C LEU A 114 11.26 -3.54 -11.20
N ILE A 115 11.93 -4.69 -11.24
CA ILE A 115 13.27 -4.81 -11.83
C ILE A 115 13.16 -4.54 -13.33
N LYS A 116 13.44 -3.30 -13.74
CA LYS A 116 13.65 -2.95 -15.15
C LYS A 116 15.11 -3.17 -15.47
N HIS A 117 15.39 -4.11 -16.37
CA HIS A 117 16.72 -4.21 -16.96
C HIS A 117 16.99 -2.90 -17.72
N LYS A 118 17.73 -1.97 -17.09
CA LYS A 118 18.33 -0.86 -17.83
C LYS A 118 19.24 -1.49 -18.87
N ILE A 119 18.80 -1.51 -20.12
CA ILE A 119 19.72 -1.73 -21.24
C ILE A 119 20.82 -0.68 -21.05
N LYS A 120 22.03 -1.14 -20.78
CA LYS A 120 23.23 -0.31 -20.79
C LYS A 120 23.34 0.26 -22.21
N SER A 121 22.79 1.44 -22.47
CA SER A 121 23.23 2.24 -23.61
C SER A 121 24.62 2.74 -23.25
N ILE A 122 25.62 1.88 -23.50
CA ILE A 122 27.02 2.25 -23.48
C ILE A 122 27.21 3.24 -24.62
N ARG A 123 27.21 4.51 -24.26
CA ARG A 123 28.04 5.60 -24.79
C ARG A 123 28.74 5.28 -26.12
N HIS A 124 28.13 5.65 -27.25
CA HIS A 124 28.90 6.11 -28.41
C HIS A 124 28.94 7.65 -28.37
N LYS A 125 29.93 8.17 -27.65
CA LYS A 125 30.45 9.52 -27.82
C LYS A 125 31.96 9.39 -27.82
N PHE A 126 32.49 8.94 -28.94
CA PHE A 126 33.73 9.33 -29.60
C PHE A 126 33.69 8.74 -31.02
#